data_AF-A0A957U4M0-F1
#
_entry.id   AF-A0A957U4M0-F1
#
_cell.length_a   1.000
_cell.length_b   1.000
_cell.length_c   1.000
_cell.angle_alpha   90.00
_cell.angle_beta   90.00
_cell.angle_gamma   90.00
#
_symmetry.space_group_name_H-M   'P 1'
#
loop_
_entity.id
_entity.type
_entity.pdbx_description
1 polymer ?
#
loop_
_entity_poly.entity_id
_entity_poly.type
_entity_poly.pdbx_seq_one_letter_code
_entity_poly.pdbx_strand_id
1 'polypeptide(L)'
;MLFQVYGDNAIYQWIGWILVFCCLIGANELARRTKTGGVIAFLVIPAVLTVYFITIYTAAAMGADWALNNPTYVHMTSWFHYAKLYAATIGCIGFMALKYKWGSIGKSHWFKCFPFVIVAINILIAVVSDFESAIRGWGTTWISTEGVTLYGGWHNVFNGVAGLLNIFCMTGWFGIYASKKKDDMLWPDMTWVFIVAYDLWNFCYTYN
;
A
#
# COMPACT_ATOMS: atom_id res chain seq x y z
N MET A 1 10.22 -19.40 8.16
CA MET A 1 8.92 -19.63 8.82
C MET A 1 8.14 -18.33 8.76
N LEU A 2 6.92 -18.33 8.21
CA LEU A 2 6.19 -17.12 7.84
C LEU A 2 5.72 -16.28 9.04
N PHE A 3 5.65 -16.85 10.23
CA PHE A 3 5.31 -16.14 11.47
C PHE A 3 6.09 -16.75 12.64
N GLN A 4 6.75 -15.90 13.45
CA GLN A 4 7.42 -16.30 14.69
C GLN A 4 6.42 -16.51 15.84
N VAL A 5 5.35 -17.26 15.60
CA VAL A 5 4.22 -17.54 16.52
C VAL A 5 4.35 -18.92 17.16
N TYR A 6 5.50 -19.18 17.77
CA TYR A 6 5.83 -20.42 18.46
C TYR A 6 6.67 -20.15 19.72
N GLY A 7 6.68 -21.09 20.66
CA GLY A 7 7.35 -20.95 21.96
C GLY A 7 6.45 -20.38 23.06
N ASP A 8 7.04 -19.98 24.19
CA ASP A 8 6.32 -19.66 25.43
C ASP A 8 5.37 -18.46 25.30
N ASN A 9 5.64 -17.56 24.35
CA ASN A 9 4.80 -16.38 24.07
C ASN A 9 3.77 -16.61 22.96
N ALA A 10 3.66 -17.82 22.40
CA ALA A 10 2.82 -18.08 21.24
C ALA A 10 1.37 -17.65 21.46
N ILE A 11 0.80 -17.94 22.63
CA ILE A 11 -0.59 -17.54 22.96
C ILE A 11 -0.76 -16.02 22.90
N TYR A 12 0.15 -15.25 23.50
CA TYR A 12 0.09 -13.79 23.47
C TYR A 12 0.27 -13.25 22.05
N GLN A 13 1.13 -13.85 21.24
CA GLN A 13 1.34 -13.45 19.85
C GLN A 13 0.11 -13.73 18.99
N TRP A 14 -0.54 -14.89 19.16
CA TRP A 14 -1.78 -15.23 18.48
C TRP A 14 -2.93 -14.31 18.88
N ILE A 15 -3.09 -14.02 20.18
CA ILE A 15 -4.10 -13.08 20.67
C ILE A 15 -3.84 -11.67 20.12
N GLY A 16 -2.58 -11.21 20.16
CA GLY A 16 -2.20 -9.91 19.60
C GLY A 16 -2.50 -9.81 18.12
N TRP A 17 -2.19 -10.87 17.36
CA TRP A 17 -2.50 -10.95 15.93
C TRP A 17 -4.01 -10.86 15.66
N ILE A 18 -4.82 -11.65 16.37
CA ILE A 18 -6.29 -11.62 16.24
C ILE A 18 -6.83 -10.23 16.58
N LEU A 19 -6.34 -9.62 17.66
CA LEU A 19 -6.77 -8.30 18.10
C LEU A 19 -6.49 -7.24 17.04
N VAL A 20 -5.24 -7.20 16.53
CA VAL A 20 -4.85 -6.25 15.47
C VAL A 20 -5.69 -6.49 14.22
N PHE A 21 -5.89 -7.75 13.82
CA PHE A 21 -6.72 -8.11 12.67
C PHE A 21 -8.17 -7.62 12.82
N CYS A 22 -8.81 -7.88 13.96
CA CYS A 22 -10.16 -7.40 14.25
C CYS A 22 -10.25 -5.87 14.28
N CYS A 23 -9.26 -5.19 14.87
CA CYS A 23 -9.19 -3.73 14.89
C CYS A 23 -9.07 -3.16 13.47
N LEU A 24 -8.24 -3.75 12.61
CA LEU A 24 -8.07 -3.32 11.22
C LEU A 24 -9.36 -3.51 10.42
N ILE A 25 -10.06 -4.64 10.61
CA ILE A 25 -11.39 -4.85 9.99
C ILE A 25 -12.38 -3.77 10.45
N GLY A 26 -12.44 -3.50 11.75
CA GLY A 26 -13.33 -2.49 12.32
C GLY A 26 -13.03 -1.08 11.79
N ALA A 27 -11.75 -0.71 11.76
CA ALA A 27 -11.29 0.58 11.24
C ALA A 27 -11.61 0.72 9.75
N ASN A 28 -11.35 -0.32 8.95
CA ASN A 28 -11.70 -0.34 7.53
C ASN A 28 -13.21 -0.19 7.32
N GLU A 29 -14.02 -0.86 8.13
CA GLU A 29 -15.48 -0.76 8.02
C GLU A 29 -15.99 0.63 8.38
N LEU A 30 -15.44 1.26 9.41
CA LEU A 30 -15.78 2.63 9.79
C LEU A 30 -15.40 3.65 8.70
N ALA A 31 -14.19 3.49 8.14
CA ALA A 31 -13.68 4.33 7.05
C ALA A 31 -14.50 4.16 5.77
N ARG A 32 -14.93 2.93 5.47
CA ARG A 32 -15.76 2.62 4.30
C ARG A 32 -17.19 3.10 4.45
N ARG A 33 -17.84 2.87 5.59
CA ARG A 33 -19.28 3.18 5.77
C ARG A 33 -19.58 4.66 5.85
N THR A 34 -18.71 5.45 6.49
CA THR A 34 -19.03 6.84 6.84
C THR A 34 -18.11 7.83 6.13
N LYS A 35 -18.69 8.97 5.67
CA LYS A 35 -17.89 10.04 5.08
C LYS A 35 -16.88 10.60 6.08
N THR A 36 -17.31 10.81 7.33
CA THR A 36 -16.45 11.31 8.40
C THR A 36 -15.33 10.34 8.74
N GLY A 37 -15.63 9.03 8.84
CA GLY A 37 -14.60 8.00 9.06
C GLY A 37 -13.56 7.99 7.94
N GLY A 38 -13.98 8.07 6.68
CA GLY A 38 -13.06 8.20 5.56
C GLY A 38 -12.21 9.47 5.61
N VAL A 39 -12.80 10.63 5.94
CA VAL A 39 -12.05 11.90 6.08
C VAL A 39 -11.02 11.82 7.20
N ILE A 40 -11.39 11.25 8.35
CA ILE A 40 -10.45 11.09 9.47
C ILE A 40 -9.31 10.15 9.06
N ALA A 41 -9.64 8.98 8.50
CA ALA A 41 -8.67 7.96 8.14
C ALA A 41 -7.70 8.39 7.04
N PHE A 42 -8.18 9.11 6.02
CA PHE A 42 -7.40 9.37 4.79
C PHE A 42 -6.98 10.84 4.61
N LEU A 43 -7.44 11.77 5.46
CA LEU A 43 -6.97 13.17 5.46
C LEU A 43 -6.38 13.58 6.80
N VAL A 44 -7.11 13.42 7.90
CA VAL A 44 -6.66 13.90 9.22
C VAL A 44 -5.47 13.11 9.75
N ILE A 45 -5.57 11.77 9.78
CA ILE A 45 -4.47 10.92 10.26
C ILE A 45 -3.21 11.10 9.39
N PRO A 46 -3.28 11.06 8.04
CA PRO A 46 -2.11 11.34 7.21
C PRO A 46 -1.51 12.73 7.42
N ALA A 47 -2.32 13.76 7.66
CA ALA A 47 -1.82 15.10 7.95
C ALA A 47 -1.03 15.13 9.27
N VAL A 48 -1.55 14.50 10.33
CA VAL A 48 -0.84 14.38 11.61
C VAL A 48 0.46 13.58 11.45
N LEU A 49 0.40 12.45 10.73
CA LEU A 49 1.59 11.64 10.43
C LEU A 49 2.64 12.44 9.63
N THR A 50 2.21 13.28 8.70
CA THR A 50 3.11 14.17 7.94
C THR A 50 3.88 15.10 8.88
N VAL A 51 3.19 15.73 9.84
CA VAL A 51 3.84 16.58 10.86
C VAL A 51 4.82 15.75 11.70
N TYR A 52 4.43 14.54 12.12
CA TYR A 52 5.29 13.63 12.87
C TYR A 52 6.57 13.27 12.09
N PHE A 53 6.45 12.90 10.81
CA PHE A 53 7.60 12.59 9.95
C PHE A 53 8.52 13.79 9.79
N ILE A 54 7.99 14.97 9.45
CA ILE A 54 8.79 16.19 9.35
C ILE A 54 9.52 16.49 10.67
N THR A 55 8.85 16.32 11.80
CA THR A 55 9.44 16.54 13.13
C THR A 55 10.63 15.62 13.40
N ILE A 56 10.51 14.32 13.06
CA ILE A 56 11.61 13.37 13.23
C ILE A 56 12.79 13.72 12.33
N TYR A 57 12.54 13.97 11.04
CA TYR A 57 13.63 14.26 10.10
C TYR A 57 14.34 15.58 10.42
N THR A 58 13.60 16.60 10.86
CA THR A 58 14.20 17.87 11.30
C THR A 58 15.01 17.70 12.58
N ALA A 59 14.49 16.99 13.58
CA ALA A 59 15.22 16.72 14.83
C ALA A 59 16.45 15.83 14.60
N ALA A 60 16.37 14.84 13.71
CA ALA A 60 17.51 14.01 13.32
C ALA A 60 18.59 14.83 12.61
N ALA A 61 18.21 15.75 11.72
CA ALA A 61 19.14 16.68 11.08
C ALA A 61 19.82 17.64 12.07
N MET A 62 19.17 17.92 13.21
CA MET A 62 19.75 18.70 14.32
C MET A 62 20.60 17.85 15.28
N GLY A 63 20.78 16.55 15.01
CA GLY A 63 21.58 15.65 15.84
C GLY A 63 20.90 15.17 17.12
N ALA A 64 19.57 15.26 17.23
CA ALA A 64 18.87 14.80 18.42
C ALA A 64 18.87 13.26 18.52
N ASP A 65 19.45 12.71 19.59
CA ASP A 65 19.60 11.26 19.78
C ASP A 65 18.28 10.48 19.71
N TRP A 66 17.19 11.02 20.28
CA TRP A 66 15.89 10.36 20.24
C TRP A 66 15.31 10.25 18.83
N ALA A 67 15.67 11.18 17.93
CA ALA A 67 15.21 11.19 16.55
C ALA A 67 16.09 10.28 15.67
N LEU A 68 17.41 10.28 15.91
CA LEU A 68 18.37 9.41 15.23
C LEU A 68 18.11 7.92 15.52
N ASN A 69 17.62 7.60 16.72
CA ASN A 69 17.26 6.23 17.11
C ASN A 69 15.77 5.91 16.90
N ASN A 70 14.99 6.82 16.30
CA ASN A 70 13.57 6.59 16.08
C ASN A 70 13.38 5.55 14.96
N PRO A 71 12.53 4.51 15.14
CA PRO A 71 12.32 3.48 14.12
C PRO A 71 11.87 4.02 12.75
N THR A 72 11.12 5.12 12.73
CA THR A 72 10.73 5.79 11.46
C THR A 72 11.96 6.33 10.72
N TYR A 73 12.94 6.89 11.43
CA TYR A 73 14.17 7.38 10.84
C TYR A 73 15.13 6.25 10.43
N VAL A 74 15.16 5.15 11.18
CA VAL A 74 16.10 4.04 10.94
C VAL A 74 15.59 3.09 9.85
N HIS A 75 14.29 2.82 9.80
CA HIS A 75 13.71 1.74 8.97
C HIS A 75 12.77 2.21 7.87
N MET A 76 12.38 3.49 7.80
CA MET A 76 11.43 4.00 6.80
C MET A 76 12.06 5.12 5.96
N THR A 77 13.23 4.84 5.38
CA THR A 77 14.03 5.82 4.61
C THR A 77 13.97 5.59 3.10
N SER A 78 13.54 4.42 2.65
CA SER A 78 13.48 4.10 1.23
C SER A 78 12.39 4.91 0.54
N TRP A 79 12.72 5.37 -0.68
CA TRP A 79 11.78 6.03 -1.57
C TRP A 79 10.50 5.21 -1.77
N PHE A 80 10.63 3.88 -1.73
CA PHE A 80 9.56 2.93 -1.97
C PHE A 80 8.44 3.01 -0.92
N HIS A 81 8.81 3.10 0.37
CA HIS A 81 7.85 3.19 1.47
C HIS A 81 6.97 4.44 1.33
N TYR A 82 7.57 5.59 1.04
CA TYR A 82 6.85 6.83 0.80
C TYR A 82 5.99 6.74 -0.45
N ALA A 83 6.53 6.23 -1.56
CA ALA A 83 5.79 6.11 -2.81
C ALA A 83 4.53 5.25 -2.65
N LYS A 84 4.63 4.08 -2.01
CA LYS A 84 3.46 3.22 -1.73
C LYS A 84 2.47 3.89 -0.78
N LEU A 85 2.94 4.52 0.30
CA LEU A 85 2.08 5.19 1.28
C LEU A 85 1.25 6.30 0.63
N TYR A 86 1.89 7.18 -0.13
CA TYR A 86 1.20 8.29 -0.79
C TYR A 86 0.30 7.79 -1.92
N ALA A 87 0.73 6.79 -2.72
CA ALA A 87 -0.12 6.21 -3.75
C ALA A 87 -1.40 5.59 -3.16
N ALA A 88 -1.29 4.85 -2.06
CA ALA A 88 -2.43 4.28 -1.35
C ALA A 88 -3.36 5.38 -0.79
N THR A 89 -2.79 6.40 -0.13
CA THR A 89 -3.56 7.51 0.46
C THR A 89 -4.33 8.30 -0.61
N ILE A 90 -3.64 8.67 -1.70
CA ILE A 90 -4.25 9.37 -2.84
C ILE A 90 -5.34 8.50 -3.48
N GLY A 91 -5.09 7.20 -3.60
CA GLY A 91 -6.09 6.23 -4.06
C GLY A 91 -7.36 6.29 -3.23
N CYS A 92 -7.25 6.13 -1.91
CA CYS A 92 -8.39 6.17 -1.00
C CYS A 92 -9.15 7.52 -1.06
N ILE A 93 -8.43 8.65 -1.10
CA ILE A 93 -9.04 9.99 -1.24
C ILE A 93 -9.81 10.10 -2.56
N GLY A 94 -9.24 9.63 -3.67
CA GLY A 94 -9.91 9.68 -4.97
C GLY A 94 -11.11 8.73 -5.07
N PHE A 95 -11.04 7.55 -4.46
CA PHE A 95 -12.20 6.66 -4.29
C PHE A 95 -13.32 7.34 -3.49
N MET A 96 -12.98 8.03 -2.40
CA MET A 96 -13.96 8.81 -1.64
C MET A 96 -14.56 9.94 -2.48
N ALA A 97 -13.74 10.64 -3.26
CA ALA A 97 -14.20 11.70 -4.15
C ALA A 97 -15.20 11.18 -5.19
N LEU A 98 -14.95 9.99 -5.77
CA LEU A 98 -15.88 9.30 -6.65
C LEU A 98 -17.16 8.87 -5.93
N LYS A 99 -17.03 8.15 -4.81
CA LYS A 99 -18.15 7.60 -4.04
C LYS A 99 -19.12 8.70 -3.59
N TYR A 100 -18.60 9.77 -3.01
CA TYR A 100 -19.41 10.87 -2.47
C TYR A 100 -19.65 11.99 -3.48
N LYS A 101 -19.22 11.84 -4.74
CA LYS A 101 -19.28 12.88 -5.77
C LYS A 101 -18.75 14.22 -5.26
N TRP A 102 -17.62 14.17 -4.55
CA TRP A 102 -17.04 15.32 -3.89
C TRP A 102 -16.43 16.27 -4.94
N GLY A 103 -16.89 17.53 -4.94
CA GLY A 103 -16.40 18.56 -5.87
C GLY A 103 -16.85 18.34 -7.31
N SER A 104 -16.22 19.08 -8.23
CA SER A 104 -16.45 18.93 -9.68
C SER A 104 -15.77 17.67 -10.23
N ILE A 105 -14.60 17.31 -9.68
CA ILE A 105 -13.79 16.16 -10.11
C ILE A 105 -14.53 14.84 -9.85
N GLY A 106 -15.07 14.63 -8.64
CA GLY A 106 -15.81 13.41 -8.28
C GLY A 106 -17.12 13.21 -9.05
N LYS A 107 -17.65 14.27 -9.68
CA LYS A 107 -18.85 14.21 -10.54
C LYS A 107 -18.52 13.96 -12.01
N SER A 108 -17.27 14.13 -12.41
CA SER A 108 -16.85 13.99 -13.80
C SER A 108 -16.86 12.52 -14.23
N HIS A 109 -17.35 12.27 -15.44
CA HIS A 109 -17.32 10.93 -16.04
C HIS A 109 -15.88 10.42 -16.24
N TRP A 110 -14.97 11.32 -16.60
CA TRP A 110 -13.57 11.00 -16.85
C TRP A 110 -12.85 10.53 -15.58
N PHE A 111 -13.25 11.02 -14.39
CA PHE A 111 -12.62 10.63 -13.15
C PHE A 111 -12.89 9.16 -12.77
N LYS A 112 -13.82 8.47 -13.44
CA LYS A 112 -14.05 7.02 -13.24
C LYS A 112 -12.84 6.16 -13.59
N CYS A 113 -11.90 6.64 -14.41
CA CYS A 113 -10.65 5.92 -14.69
C CYS A 113 -9.62 6.03 -13.56
N PHE A 114 -9.80 6.93 -12.60
CA PHE A 114 -8.83 7.19 -11.53
C PHE A 114 -8.46 5.94 -10.72
N PRO A 115 -9.42 5.09 -10.27
CA PRO A 115 -9.12 3.82 -9.61
C PRO A 115 -8.16 2.92 -10.39
N PHE A 116 -8.34 2.83 -11.71
CA PHE A 116 -7.44 2.07 -12.55
C PHE A 116 -6.04 2.68 -12.55
N VAL A 117 -5.96 4.00 -12.78
CA VAL A 117 -4.68 4.71 -12.85
C VAL A 117 -3.88 4.55 -11.55
N ILE A 118 -4.53 4.69 -10.39
CA ILE A 118 -3.82 4.61 -9.11
C ILE A 118 -3.39 3.18 -8.76
N VAL A 119 -4.21 2.16 -9.09
CA VAL A 119 -3.83 0.75 -8.93
C VAL A 119 -2.65 0.41 -9.85
N ALA A 120 -2.69 0.85 -11.11
CA ALA A 120 -1.59 0.68 -12.05
C ALA A 120 -0.30 1.36 -11.56
N ILE A 121 -0.38 2.58 -11.03
CA ILE A 121 0.77 3.26 -10.41
C ILE A 121 1.32 2.46 -9.23
N ASN A 122 0.45 1.93 -8.36
CA ASN A 122 0.89 1.14 -7.21
C ASN A 122 1.62 -0.14 -7.63
N ILE A 123 1.11 -0.81 -8.68
CA ILE A 123 1.79 -1.96 -9.30
C ILE A 123 3.13 -1.56 -9.90
N LEU A 124 3.18 -0.46 -10.66
CA LEU A 124 4.42 0.02 -11.28
C LEU A 124 5.50 0.36 -10.26
N ILE A 125 5.14 0.92 -9.10
CA ILE A 125 6.09 1.19 -8.01
C ILE A 125 6.76 -0.12 -7.54
N ALA A 126 5.99 -1.20 -7.39
CA ALA A 126 6.53 -2.52 -7.06
C ALA A 126 7.37 -3.12 -8.20
N VAL A 127 6.92 -3.01 -9.46
CA VAL A 127 7.67 -3.48 -10.64
C VAL A 127 9.03 -2.78 -10.76
N VAL A 128 9.07 -1.46 -10.55
CA VAL A 128 10.34 -0.70 -10.57
C VAL A 128 11.26 -1.15 -9.45
N SER A 129 10.73 -1.39 -8.25
CA SER A 129 11.51 -1.89 -7.13
C SER A 129 12.06 -3.32 -7.37
N ASP A 130 11.29 -4.20 -8.02
CA ASP A 130 11.78 -5.52 -8.45
C ASP A 130 12.95 -5.38 -9.44
N PHE A 131 12.77 -4.56 -10.48
CA PHE A 131 13.83 -4.35 -11.47
C PHE A 131 15.06 -3.66 -10.86
N GLU A 132 14.88 -2.72 -9.95
CA GLU A 132 15.97 -2.10 -9.17
C GLU A 132 16.76 -3.17 -8.41
N SER A 133 16.06 -4.10 -7.72
CA SER A 133 16.69 -5.19 -6.99
C SER A 133 17.43 -6.18 -7.91
N ALA A 134 16.85 -6.54 -9.06
CA ALA A 134 17.54 -7.34 -10.07
C ALA A 134 18.82 -6.67 -10.55
N ILE A 135 18.77 -5.38 -10.88
CA ILE A 135 19.92 -4.64 -11.44
C ILE A 135 21.02 -4.44 -10.39
N ARG A 136 20.66 -4.12 -9.14
CA ARG A 136 21.63 -3.83 -8.07
C ARG A 136 22.28 -5.07 -7.47
N GLY A 137 21.58 -6.20 -7.47
CA GLY A 137 22.00 -7.41 -6.78
C GLY A 137 22.03 -8.64 -7.66
N TRP A 138 22.27 -8.55 -8.98
CA TRP A 138 22.18 -9.71 -9.86
C TRP A 138 23.09 -10.87 -9.43
N GLY A 139 22.49 -11.98 -8.97
CA GLY A 139 23.23 -13.14 -8.48
C GLY A 139 23.96 -12.92 -7.15
N THR A 140 23.65 -11.84 -6.43
CA THR A 140 24.23 -11.48 -5.14
C THR A 140 23.17 -10.84 -4.23
N THR A 141 23.56 -10.52 -3.00
CA THR A 141 22.72 -9.73 -2.10
C THR A 141 23.19 -8.28 -2.06
N TRP A 142 22.25 -7.35 -1.95
CA TRP A 142 22.54 -5.95 -1.67
C TRP A 142 21.75 -5.51 -0.44
N ILE A 143 22.29 -4.54 0.29
CA ILE A 143 21.64 -4.01 1.49
C ILE A 143 20.90 -2.74 1.09
N SER A 144 19.59 -2.71 1.34
CA SER A 144 18.78 -1.52 1.12
C SER A 144 19.22 -0.37 2.04
N THR A 145 18.77 0.84 1.76
CA THR A 145 19.00 2.00 2.65
C THR A 145 18.42 1.82 4.06
N GLU A 146 17.62 0.79 4.28
CA GLU A 146 16.96 0.44 5.53
C GLU A 146 17.61 -0.75 6.24
N GLY A 147 18.75 -1.24 5.71
CA GLY A 147 19.47 -2.37 6.28
C GLY A 147 18.90 -3.74 5.93
N VAL A 148 17.96 -3.82 4.98
CA VAL A 148 17.34 -5.08 4.56
C VAL A 148 18.19 -5.73 3.46
N THR A 149 18.54 -7.00 3.65
CA THR A 149 19.25 -7.79 2.65
C THR A 149 18.29 -8.25 1.56
N LEU A 150 18.51 -7.78 0.33
CA LEU A 150 17.70 -8.11 -0.84
C LEU A 150 18.53 -8.92 -1.82
N TYR A 151 18.02 -10.07 -2.26
CA TYR A 151 18.66 -10.90 -3.27
C TYR A 151 18.13 -10.56 -4.66
N GLY A 152 19.02 -10.17 -5.57
CA GLY A 152 18.65 -9.81 -6.94
C GLY A 152 18.78 -10.98 -7.90
N GLY A 153 17.79 -11.19 -8.77
CA GLY A 153 17.88 -12.25 -9.77
C GLY A 153 16.67 -12.38 -10.68
N TRP A 154 16.58 -13.54 -11.35
CA TRP A 154 15.51 -13.84 -12.30
C TRP A 154 14.11 -13.81 -11.66
N HIS A 155 14.00 -14.13 -10.38
CA HIS A 155 12.74 -14.05 -9.62
C HIS A 155 12.19 -12.63 -9.59
N ASN A 156 13.03 -11.60 -9.44
CA ASN A 156 12.57 -10.21 -9.53
C ASN A 156 12.14 -9.82 -10.94
N VAL A 157 12.86 -10.29 -11.97
CA VAL A 157 12.49 -10.01 -13.37
C VAL A 157 11.13 -10.64 -13.69
N PHE A 158 10.94 -11.91 -13.36
CA PHE A 158 9.66 -12.59 -13.58
C PHE A 158 8.53 -11.96 -12.78
N ASN A 159 8.78 -11.56 -11.53
CA ASN A 159 7.78 -10.91 -10.72
C ASN A 159 7.43 -9.51 -11.27
N GLY A 160 8.42 -8.72 -11.71
CA GLY A 160 8.19 -7.44 -12.35
C GLY A 160 7.37 -7.57 -13.66
N VAL A 161 7.69 -8.56 -14.49
CA VAL A 161 6.90 -8.86 -15.70
C VAL A 161 5.46 -9.29 -15.36
N ALA A 162 5.28 -10.13 -14.34
CA ALA A 162 3.96 -10.52 -13.86
C ALA A 162 3.14 -9.31 -13.36
N GLY A 163 3.79 -8.31 -12.75
CA GLY A 163 3.16 -7.05 -12.37
C GLY A 163 2.66 -6.26 -13.59
N LEU A 164 3.46 -6.18 -14.65
CA LEU A 164 3.02 -5.57 -15.92
C LEU A 164 1.81 -6.31 -16.51
N LEU A 165 1.82 -7.65 -16.48
CA LEU A 165 0.67 -8.45 -16.94
C LEU A 165 -0.59 -8.17 -16.10
N ASN A 166 -0.47 -8.03 -14.78
CA ASN A 166 -1.58 -7.63 -13.91
C ASN A 166 -2.18 -6.28 -14.34
N ILE A 167 -1.36 -5.32 -14.78
CA ILE A 167 -1.86 -4.05 -15.33
C ILE A 167 -2.62 -4.29 -16.64
N PHE A 168 -2.06 -5.07 -17.55
CA PHE A 168 -2.68 -5.35 -18.85
C PHE A 168 -4.02 -6.10 -18.74
N CYS A 169 -4.21 -6.93 -17.72
CA CYS A 169 -5.47 -7.63 -17.47
C CYS A 169 -6.62 -6.70 -17.05
N MET A 170 -6.34 -5.50 -16.54
CA MET A 170 -7.36 -4.51 -16.19
C MET A 170 -7.79 -3.71 -17.43
N THR A 171 -9.03 -3.93 -17.90
CA THR A 171 -9.56 -3.39 -19.19
C THR A 171 -10.86 -2.59 -19.05
N GLY A 172 -11.63 -2.78 -17.99
CA GLY A 172 -12.87 -2.10 -17.64
C GLY A 172 -12.66 -0.72 -17.00
N TRP A 173 -11.84 0.14 -17.61
CA TRP A 173 -11.36 1.41 -17.03
C TRP A 173 -12.48 2.38 -16.60
N PHE A 174 -13.61 2.35 -17.30
CA PHE A 174 -14.78 3.20 -17.01
C PHE A 174 -15.96 2.42 -16.39
N GLY A 175 -15.79 1.12 -16.15
CA GLY A 175 -16.84 0.21 -15.70
C GLY A 175 -17.23 0.35 -14.23
N ILE A 176 -16.70 1.35 -13.52
CA ILE A 176 -16.87 1.49 -12.08
C ILE A 176 -18.22 2.12 -11.74
N TYR A 177 -19.00 1.45 -10.89
CA TYR A 177 -20.33 1.89 -10.46
C TYR A 177 -20.53 1.71 -8.95
N ALA A 178 -21.43 2.51 -8.38
CA ALA A 178 -21.83 2.32 -6.98
C ALA A 178 -22.81 1.15 -6.85
N SER A 179 -22.65 0.36 -5.80
CA SER A 179 -23.59 -0.68 -5.38
C SER A 179 -25.00 -0.11 -5.18
N LYS A 180 -26.02 -0.98 -5.22
CA LYS A 180 -27.44 -0.58 -5.03
C LYS A 180 -27.66 0.16 -3.70
N LYS A 181 -26.96 -0.24 -2.64
CA LYS A 181 -27.01 0.39 -1.32
C LYS A 181 -26.12 1.64 -1.20
N LYS A 182 -25.29 1.93 -2.23
CA LYS A 182 -24.30 3.02 -2.29
C LYS A 182 -23.21 2.95 -1.21
N ASP A 183 -23.10 1.83 -0.52
CA ASP A 183 -22.07 1.58 0.49
C ASP A 183 -20.74 1.21 -0.17
N ASP A 184 -20.80 0.48 -1.28
CA ASP A 184 -19.62 -0.01 -2.00
C ASP A 184 -19.53 0.52 -3.43
N MET A 185 -18.31 0.57 -3.97
CA MET A 185 -18.02 0.73 -5.39
C MET A 185 -17.61 -0.62 -5.96
N LEU A 186 -18.17 -0.98 -7.11
CA LEU A 186 -17.91 -2.22 -7.82
C LEU A 186 -17.19 -1.90 -9.12
N TRP A 187 -16.17 -2.69 -9.42
CA TRP A 187 -15.42 -2.63 -10.66
C TRP A 187 -15.47 -4.01 -11.35
N PRO A 188 -16.00 -4.11 -12.58
CA PRO A 188 -16.07 -5.35 -13.35
C PRO A 188 -14.78 -6.18 -13.41
N ASP A 189 -13.61 -5.55 -13.46
CA ASP A 189 -12.33 -6.27 -13.58
C ASP A 189 -11.86 -6.90 -12.26
N MET A 190 -12.41 -6.45 -11.12
CA MET A 190 -12.11 -6.99 -9.79
C MET A 190 -12.87 -8.30 -9.56
N THR A 191 -12.69 -9.24 -10.48
CA THR A 191 -13.14 -10.62 -10.33
C THR A 191 -12.32 -11.31 -9.26
N TRP A 192 -12.88 -12.35 -8.63
CA TRP A 192 -12.14 -13.13 -7.62
C TRP A 192 -10.83 -13.72 -8.19
N VAL A 193 -10.80 -14.08 -9.49
CA VAL A 193 -9.60 -14.61 -10.15
C VAL A 193 -8.51 -13.54 -10.21
N PHE A 194 -8.87 -12.32 -10.61
CA PHE A 194 -7.92 -11.20 -10.64
C PHE A 194 -7.40 -10.89 -9.24
N ILE A 195 -8.29 -10.83 -8.24
CA ILE A 195 -7.93 -10.56 -6.84
C ILE A 195 -6.90 -11.59 -6.35
N VAL A 196 -7.17 -12.89 -6.53
CA VAL A 196 -6.25 -13.95 -6.10
C VAL A 196 -4.91 -13.89 -6.84
N ALA A 197 -4.92 -13.65 -8.16
CA ALA A 197 -3.69 -13.53 -8.95
C ALA A 197 -2.86 -12.31 -8.52
N TYR A 198 -3.51 -11.17 -8.31
CA TYR A 198 -2.88 -9.94 -7.83
C TYR A 198 -2.30 -10.12 -6.43
N ASP A 199 -3.06 -10.71 -5.51
CA ASP A 199 -2.63 -10.93 -4.12
C ASP A 199 -1.45 -11.88 -4.06
N LEU A 200 -1.46 -12.96 -4.85
CA LEU A 200 -0.33 -13.88 -4.94
C LEU A 200 0.91 -13.19 -5.50
N TRP A 201 0.76 -12.39 -6.55
CA TRP A 201 1.87 -11.62 -7.11
C TRP A 201 2.44 -10.61 -6.09
N ASN A 202 1.59 -9.89 -5.37
CA ASN A 202 2.01 -8.93 -4.34
C ASN A 202 2.67 -9.64 -3.14
N PHE A 203 2.20 -10.84 -2.82
CA PHE A 203 2.84 -11.69 -1.81
C PHE A 203 4.24 -12.12 -2.27
N CYS A 204 4.37 -12.65 -3.49
CA CYS A 204 5.68 -13.00 -4.06
C CYS A 204 6.63 -11.81 -4.10
N TYR A 205 6.13 -10.62 -4.45
CA TYR A 205 6.90 -9.37 -4.39
C TYR A 205 7.44 -9.08 -2.97
N THR A 206 6.59 -9.21 -1.95
CA THR A 206 6.91 -8.82 -0.57
C THR A 206 7.93 -9.76 0.08
N TYR A 207 7.98 -11.01 -0.35
CA TYR A 207 8.84 -12.05 0.23
C TYR A 207 9.90 -12.58 -0.75
N ASN A 208 10.20 -11.79 -1.79
CA ASN A 208 11.23 -12.08 -2.81
C ASN A 208 12.66 -11.84 -2.29
#